data_AF-A0A9X7FZX4-F1
#
_entry.id   AF-A0A9X7FZX4-F1
#
_cell.length_a   1.000
_cell.length_b   1.000
_cell.length_c   1.000
_cell.angle_alpha   90.00
_cell.angle_beta   90.00
_cell.angle_gamma   90.00
#
_symmetry.space_group_name_H-M   'P 1'
#
loop_
_entity.id
_entity.type
_entity.pdbx_description
1 polymer ?
#
loop_
_entity_poly.entity_id
_entity_poly.type
_entity_poly.pdbx_seq_one_letter_code
_entity_poly.pdbx_strand_id
1 'polypeptide(L)'
;MISYRYTDTEIHNILKTLTIVIDTRENVNGHIRDYLHQKGVPMKNQKLDTGDYGYMIPKNEELGIPRDIYLDSRVERKAHMDEITGNLQKNTQTAFENELIRSKDIPFTLIVEDLHGYEKMLQGKYHSKYNPLALLGRLNTFKAKYGFEIVYLDKKFSGNWIYHHFYYQAKYYLKTGIF
;
A
#
# COMPACT_ATOMS: atom_id res chain seq x y z
N MET A 1 30.72 -4.60 6.59
CA MET A 1 29.33 -4.08 6.55
C MET A 1 29.20 -3.11 7.72
N ILE A 2 29.07 -1.81 7.44
CA ILE A 2 28.80 -0.80 8.47
C ILE A 2 27.28 -0.75 8.60
N SER A 3 26.75 -0.96 9.81
CA SER A 3 25.31 -0.86 10.08
C SER A 3 25.12 0.32 11.03
N TYR A 4 24.41 1.35 10.58
CA TYR A 4 23.96 2.42 11.45
C TYR A 4 22.92 1.84 12.42
N ARG A 5 23.22 1.90 13.72
CA ARG A 5 22.28 1.48 14.77
C ARG A 5 21.71 2.72 15.43
N TYR A 6 20.43 2.95 15.20
CA TYR A 6 19.67 3.96 15.93
C TYR A 6 19.22 3.41 17.28
N THR A 7 19.31 4.24 18.31
CA THR A 7 18.63 4.02 19.60
C THR A 7 17.11 4.05 19.40
N ASP A 8 16.35 3.48 20.33
CA ASP A 8 14.88 3.52 20.24
C ASP A 8 14.32 4.96 20.22
N THR A 9 14.99 5.91 20.89
CA THR A 9 14.63 7.34 20.86
C THR A 9 14.86 7.95 19.48
N GLU A 10 15.99 7.65 18.84
CA GLU A 10 16.27 8.12 17.47
C GLU A 10 15.29 7.50 16.48
N ILE A 11 15.02 6.19 16.56
CA ILE A 11 14.01 5.52 15.73
C ILE A 11 12.66 6.20 15.89
N HIS A 12 12.23 6.49 17.11
CA HIS A 12 10.98 7.19 17.37
C HIS A 12 10.95 8.58 16.74
N ASN A 13 12.04 9.33 16.83
CA ASN A 13 12.14 10.67 16.24
C ASN A 13 12.13 10.62 14.70
N ILE A 14 12.80 9.64 14.09
CA ILE A 14 12.76 9.40 12.64
C ILE A 14 11.33 9.05 12.21
N LEU A 15 10.66 8.15 12.91
CA LEU A 15 9.33 7.69 12.52
C LEU A 15 8.25 8.78 12.65
N LYS A 16 8.44 9.79 13.51
CA LYS A 16 7.54 10.97 13.57
C LYS A 16 7.55 11.80 12.29
N THR A 17 8.64 11.76 11.52
CA THR A 17 8.77 12.52 10.28
C THR A 17 8.40 11.69 9.04
N LEU A 18 8.05 10.41 9.23
CA LEU A 18 7.60 9.54 8.15
C LEU A 18 6.46 10.19 7.39
N THR A 19 6.68 10.36 6.09
CA THR A 19 5.73 11.05 5.20
C THR A 19 5.09 10.03 4.28
N ILE A 20 3.77 10.06 4.22
CA ILE A 20 3.00 9.26 3.25
C ILE A 20 3.11 9.92 1.89
N VAL A 21 3.58 9.15 0.91
CA VAL A 21 3.64 9.58 -0.49
C VAL A 21 2.38 9.09 -1.20
N ILE A 22 1.62 10.00 -1.79
CA ILE A 22 0.35 9.74 -2.44
C ILE A 22 0.53 9.97 -3.94
N ASP A 23 0.15 8.99 -4.77
CA ASP A 23 0.19 9.11 -6.22
C ASP A 23 -0.67 10.29 -6.68
N THR A 24 -0.16 11.08 -7.62
CA THR A 24 -0.86 12.26 -8.14
C THR A 24 -2.18 11.96 -8.86
N ARG A 25 -2.43 10.71 -9.26
CA ARG A 25 -3.67 10.26 -9.89
C ARG A 25 -4.72 9.84 -8.87
N GLU A 26 -4.33 9.62 -7.61
CA GLU A 26 -5.25 9.18 -6.56
C GLU A 26 -6.02 10.39 -5.98
N ASN A 27 -7.19 10.64 -6.58
CA ASN A 27 -7.99 11.84 -6.34
C ASN A 27 -9.21 11.61 -5.43
N VAL A 28 -9.65 10.36 -5.23
CA VAL A 28 -10.84 10.02 -4.44
C VAL A 28 -10.42 9.37 -3.11
N ASN A 29 -9.64 10.11 -2.34
CA ASN A 29 -8.99 9.64 -1.10
C ASN A 29 -9.24 10.54 0.12
N GLY A 30 -10.29 11.37 0.10
CA GLY A 30 -10.57 12.36 1.14
C GLY A 30 -10.55 11.77 2.56
N HIS A 31 -11.21 10.64 2.77
CA HIS A 31 -11.24 9.94 4.07
C HIS A 31 -9.86 9.48 4.57
N ILE A 32 -8.94 9.15 3.65
CA ILE A 32 -7.54 8.81 4.00
C ILE A 32 -6.78 10.08 4.37
N ARG A 33 -6.90 11.14 3.55
CA ARG A 33 -6.24 12.42 3.79
C ARG A 33 -6.71 13.05 5.10
N ASP A 34 -8.00 13.00 5.39
CA ASP A 34 -8.60 13.50 6.62
C ASP A 34 -8.05 12.78 7.86
N TYR A 35 -7.94 11.45 7.79
CA TYR A 35 -7.31 10.67 8.86
C TYR A 35 -5.85 11.07 9.07
N LEU A 36 -5.06 11.14 7.99
CA LEU A 36 -3.63 11.48 8.07
C LEU A 36 -3.44 12.90 8.63
N HIS A 37 -4.23 13.85 8.16
CA HIS A 37 -4.24 15.22 8.66
C HIS A 37 -4.62 15.29 10.15
N GLN A 38 -5.69 14.60 10.56
CA GLN A 38 -6.12 14.54 11.96
C GLN A 38 -5.05 13.94 12.87
N LYS A 39 -4.24 13.00 12.37
CA LYS A 39 -3.13 12.39 13.11
C LYS A 39 -1.81 13.15 13.00
N GLY A 40 -1.79 14.28 12.28
CA GLY A 40 -0.58 15.06 12.06
C GLY A 40 0.49 14.30 11.25
N VAL A 41 0.07 13.33 10.44
CA VAL A 41 0.98 12.54 9.59
C VAL A 41 1.30 13.36 8.33
N PRO A 42 2.58 13.67 8.05
CA PRO A 42 2.96 14.39 6.85
C PRO A 42 2.56 13.64 5.58
N MET A 43 2.16 14.40 4.56
CA MET A 43 1.78 13.87 3.24
C MET A 43 2.52 14.60 2.13
N LYS A 44 2.87 13.88 1.08
CA LYS A 44 3.45 14.43 -0.15
C LYS A 44 2.74 13.83 -1.36
N ASN A 45 2.28 14.67 -2.29
CA ASN A 45 1.79 14.19 -3.58
C ASN A 45 2.98 14.05 -4.55
N GLN A 46 3.13 12.89 -5.18
CA GLN A 46 4.20 12.62 -6.14
C GLN A 46 3.76 11.50 -7.08
N LYS A 47 4.11 11.56 -8.36
CA LYS A 47 3.88 10.43 -9.26
C LYS A 47 4.65 9.20 -8.78
N LEU A 48 3.94 8.07 -8.67
CA LEU A 48 4.49 6.74 -8.40
C LEU A 48 4.39 5.89 -9.68
N ASP A 49 5.41 5.08 -9.95
CA ASP A 49 5.38 4.17 -11.11
C ASP A 49 4.48 2.94 -10.87
N THR A 50 4.18 2.64 -9.60
CA THR A 50 3.27 1.58 -9.18
C THR A 50 2.67 1.88 -7.80
N GLY A 51 1.43 1.46 -7.58
CA GLY A 51 0.67 1.73 -6.36
C GLY A 51 0.15 3.17 -6.25
N ASP A 52 -0.87 3.34 -5.42
CA ASP A 52 -1.44 4.64 -5.05
C ASP A 52 -0.74 5.30 -3.86
N TYR A 53 -0.13 4.50 -2.99
CA TYR A 53 0.55 4.98 -1.79
C TYR A 53 1.92 4.34 -1.61
N GLY A 54 2.86 5.15 -1.10
CA GLY A 54 4.15 4.74 -0.58
C GLY A 54 4.53 5.59 0.62
N TYR A 55 5.80 5.54 1.02
CA TYR A 55 6.29 6.37 2.12
C TYR A 55 7.77 6.70 1.99
N MET A 56 8.17 7.74 2.69
CA MET A 56 9.55 8.20 2.76
C MET A 56 9.91 8.68 4.16
N ILE A 57 11.21 8.67 4.46
CA ILE A 57 11.82 9.30 5.62
C ILE A 57 12.60 10.51 5.13
N PRO A 58 12.31 11.74 5.60
CA PRO A 58 12.93 12.94 5.07
C PRO A 58 14.39 13.04 5.49
N LYS A 59 15.17 13.81 4.72
CA LYS A 59 16.51 14.23 5.13
C LYS A 59 16.51 14.74 6.58
N ASN A 60 17.45 14.24 7.39
CA ASN A 60 17.72 14.69 8.74
C ASN A 60 19.23 14.50 9.05
N GLU A 61 20.01 15.57 8.95
CA GLU A 61 21.47 15.50 9.14
C GLU A 61 21.88 15.18 10.58
N GLU A 62 21.10 15.63 11.58
CA GLU A 62 21.36 15.36 12.99
C GLU A 62 21.27 13.86 13.32
N LEU A 63 20.38 13.16 12.61
CA LEU A 63 20.20 11.70 12.71
C LEU A 63 20.94 10.95 11.61
N GLY A 64 21.89 11.57 10.90
CA GLY A 64 22.72 10.89 9.90
C GLY A 64 21.97 10.44 8.64
N ILE A 65 20.83 11.07 8.32
CA ILE A 65 20.04 10.82 7.10
C ILE A 65 20.31 11.97 6.11
N PRO A 66 21.27 11.84 5.18
CA PRO A 66 21.75 12.95 4.36
C PRO A 66 20.79 13.34 3.23
N ARG A 67 19.79 12.51 2.91
CA ARG A 67 18.81 12.69 1.83
C ARG A 67 17.48 12.05 2.20
N ASP A 68 16.42 12.41 1.48
CA ASP A 68 15.15 11.70 1.57
C ASP A 68 15.34 10.23 1.17
N ILE A 69 14.87 9.33 2.02
CA ILE A 69 14.88 7.89 1.79
C ILE A 69 13.46 7.49 1.38
N TYR A 70 13.29 7.06 0.13
CA TYR A 70 12.04 6.46 -0.34
C TYR A 70 12.11 4.96 -0.10
N LEU A 71 11.09 4.41 0.55
CA LEU A 71 11.08 2.99 0.85
C LEU A 71 10.29 2.22 -0.21
N ASP A 72 10.83 1.06 -0.55
CA ASP A 72 10.29 0.13 -1.53
C ASP A 72 9.17 -0.67 -0.88
N SER A 73 7.99 -0.05 -0.82
CA SER A 73 6.74 -0.65 -0.39
C SER A 73 5.61 0.15 -0.99
N ARG A 74 4.58 -0.55 -1.48
CA ARG A 74 3.48 0.09 -2.19
C ARG A 74 2.14 -0.50 -1.76
N VAL A 75 1.16 0.39 -1.67
CA VAL A 75 -0.23 0.03 -1.49
C VAL A 75 -1.01 0.49 -2.70
N GLU A 76 -1.74 -0.42 -3.33
CA GLU A 76 -2.73 -0.13 -4.35
C GLU A 76 -4.11 -0.15 -3.70
N ARG A 77 -4.96 0.82 -4.01
CA ARG A 77 -6.32 0.93 -3.47
C ARG A 77 -7.34 0.58 -4.55
N LYS A 78 -8.36 -0.16 -4.12
CA LYS A 78 -9.58 -0.44 -4.88
C LYS A 78 -10.78 -0.07 -4.03
N ALA A 79 -11.73 0.65 -4.61
CA ALA A 79 -12.91 1.12 -3.89
C ALA A 79 -13.84 -0.03 -3.49
N HIS A 80 -13.88 -1.10 -4.29
CA HIS A 80 -14.77 -2.25 -4.09
C HIS A 80 -14.43 -3.41 -5.03
N MET A 81 -15.08 -4.57 -4.82
CA MET A 81 -14.90 -5.78 -5.65
C MET A 81 -15.17 -5.57 -7.14
N ASP A 82 -16.09 -4.69 -7.52
CA ASP A 82 -16.37 -4.41 -8.94
C ASP A 82 -15.16 -3.85 -9.68
N GLU A 83 -14.28 -3.13 -8.99
CA GLU A 83 -13.07 -2.57 -9.61
C GLU A 83 -12.05 -3.67 -9.91
N ILE A 84 -11.90 -4.63 -8.99
CA ILE A 84 -11.10 -5.84 -9.23
C ILE A 84 -11.64 -6.61 -10.42
N THR A 85 -12.94 -6.95 -10.42
CA THR A 85 -13.50 -7.76 -11.50
C THR A 85 -13.52 -7.04 -12.84
N GLY A 86 -13.67 -5.70 -12.84
CA GLY A 86 -13.50 -4.85 -14.01
C GLY A 86 -12.06 -4.85 -14.54
N ASN A 87 -11.06 -4.81 -13.66
CA ASN A 87 -9.65 -4.87 -14.02
C ASN A 87 -9.19 -6.26 -14.52
N LEU A 88 -9.96 -7.31 -14.28
CA LEU A 88 -9.67 -8.68 -14.75
C LEU A 88 -10.33 -9.04 -16.08
N GLN A 89 -11.03 -8.09 -16.72
CA GLN A 89 -11.65 -8.30 -18.04
C GLN A 89 -10.59 -8.36 -19.15
N LYS A 90 -10.95 -8.95 -20.31
CA LYS A 90 -10.01 -9.24 -21.41
C LYS A 90 -9.20 -8.02 -21.88
N ASN A 91 -9.81 -6.84 -21.87
CA ASN A 91 -9.21 -5.58 -22.33
C ASN A 91 -8.43 -4.81 -21.25
N THR A 92 -8.63 -5.12 -19.97
CA THR A 92 -8.02 -4.41 -18.82
C THR A 92 -7.03 -5.26 -18.04
N GLN A 93 -7.13 -6.59 -18.13
CA GLN A 93 -6.29 -7.54 -17.37
C GLN A 93 -4.80 -7.34 -17.55
N THR A 94 -4.35 -6.94 -18.75
CA THR A 94 -2.93 -6.72 -19.02
C THR A 94 -2.40 -5.54 -18.22
N ALA A 95 -3.18 -4.47 -18.06
CA ALA A 95 -2.77 -3.31 -17.27
C ALA A 95 -2.65 -3.68 -15.78
N PHE A 96 -3.63 -4.43 -15.26
CA PHE A 96 -3.61 -4.95 -13.90
C PHE A 96 -2.43 -5.87 -13.64
N GLU A 97 -2.17 -6.84 -14.53
CA GLU A 97 -1.05 -7.76 -14.38
C GLU A 97 0.31 -7.05 -14.50
N ASN A 98 0.43 -6.03 -15.36
CA ASN A 98 1.64 -5.22 -15.47
C ASN A 98 1.95 -4.45 -14.18
N GLU A 99 0.93 -4.05 -13.42
CA GLU A 99 1.11 -3.43 -12.11
C GLU A 99 1.68 -4.42 -11.09
N LEU A 100 1.12 -5.64 -11.04
CA LEU A 100 1.64 -6.72 -10.20
C LEU A 100 3.09 -7.09 -10.57
N ILE A 101 3.43 -7.05 -11.87
CA ILE A 101 4.81 -7.28 -12.34
C ILE A 101 5.75 -6.19 -11.83
N ARG A 102 5.34 -4.91 -11.86
CA ARG A 102 6.16 -3.79 -11.37
C ARG A 102 6.38 -3.85 -9.85
N SER A 103 5.46 -4.46 -9.11
CA SER A 103 5.52 -4.53 -7.65
C SER A 103 6.06 -5.86 -7.10
N LYS A 104 6.38 -6.85 -7.94
CA LYS A 104 6.67 -8.23 -7.50
C LYS A 104 7.90 -8.39 -6.59
N ASP A 105 8.84 -7.45 -6.67
CA ASP A 105 10.12 -7.51 -5.95
C ASP A 105 10.12 -6.61 -4.70
N ILE A 106 8.97 -6.01 -4.38
CA ILE A 106 8.78 -5.13 -3.22
C ILE A 106 7.55 -5.56 -2.42
N PRO A 107 7.50 -5.30 -1.10
CA PRO A 107 6.27 -5.41 -0.33
C PRO A 107 5.11 -4.65 -1.00
N PHE A 108 4.08 -5.40 -1.41
CA PHE A 108 2.92 -4.87 -2.11
C PHE A 108 1.63 -5.37 -1.46
N THR A 109 0.71 -4.44 -1.21
CA THR A 109 -0.64 -4.78 -0.72
C THR A 109 -1.71 -4.13 -1.57
N LEU A 110 -2.69 -4.92 -1.98
CA LEU A 110 -3.93 -4.44 -2.58
C LEU A 110 -4.99 -4.26 -1.48
N ILE A 111 -5.34 -3.03 -1.16
CA ILE A 111 -6.47 -2.72 -0.29
C ILE A 111 -7.74 -2.70 -1.11
N VAL A 112 -8.78 -3.38 -0.61
CA VAL A 112 -10.14 -3.29 -1.12
C VAL A 112 -11.00 -2.69 -0.03
N GLU A 113 -11.58 -1.52 -0.28
CA GLU A 113 -12.43 -0.79 0.67
C GLU A 113 -13.86 -1.35 0.76
N ASP A 114 -13.94 -2.68 0.84
CA ASP A 114 -15.17 -3.43 0.99
C ASP A 114 -15.00 -4.42 2.15
N LEU A 115 -15.53 -4.08 3.32
CA LEU A 115 -15.46 -4.91 4.54
C LEU A 115 -15.95 -6.34 4.29
N HIS A 116 -16.97 -6.49 3.45
CA HIS A 116 -17.55 -7.78 3.07
C HIS A 116 -17.02 -8.27 1.72
N GLY A 117 -15.92 -7.71 1.21
CA GLY A 117 -15.42 -7.98 -0.14
C GLY A 117 -15.10 -9.46 -0.38
N TYR A 118 -14.46 -10.13 0.59
CA TYR A 118 -14.22 -11.57 0.49
C TYR A 118 -15.53 -12.38 0.47
N GLU A 119 -16.50 -12.04 1.33
CA GLU A 119 -17.82 -12.69 1.35
C GLU A 119 -18.55 -12.49 0.02
N LYS A 120 -18.59 -11.24 -0.47
CA LYS A 120 -19.19 -10.89 -1.76
C LYS A 120 -18.53 -11.61 -2.92
N MET A 121 -17.20 -11.78 -2.89
CA MET A 121 -16.47 -12.54 -3.89
C MET A 121 -16.98 -13.98 -3.97
N LEU A 122 -17.11 -14.66 -2.82
CA LEU A 122 -17.59 -16.04 -2.74
C LEU A 122 -19.05 -16.18 -3.18
N GLN A 123 -19.89 -15.18 -2.84
CA GLN A 123 -21.31 -15.18 -3.16
C GLN A 123 -21.61 -14.67 -4.59
N GLY A 124 -20.61 -14.19 -5.34
CA GLY A 124 -20.83 -13.57 -6.65
C GLY A 124 -21.56 -12.23 -6.60
N LYS A 125 -21.47 -11.50 -5.48
CA LYS A 125 -22.16 -10.22 -5.27
C LYS A 125 -21.34 -9.05 -5.81
N TYR A 126 -21.24 -8.96 -7.13
CA TYR A 126 -20.63 -7.88 -7.91
C TYR A 126 -21.31 -7.85 -9.29
N HIS A 127 -21.21 -6.74 -10.03
CA HIS A 127 -21.89 -6.53 -11.31
C HIS A 127 -21.40 -7.47 -12.41
N SER A 128 -20.11 -7.84 -12.38
CA SER A 128 -19.53 -8.75 -13.36
C SER A 128 -20.14 -10.16 -13.24
N LYS A 129 -20.30 -10.86 -14.37
CA LYS A 129 -20.67 -12.29 -14.40
C LYS A 129 -19.47 -13.22 -14.20
N TYR A 130 -18.38 -12.71 -13.63
CA TYR A 130 -17.21 -13.52 -13.33
C TYR A 130 -17.62 -14.66 -12.40
N ASN A 131 -17.22 -15.90 -12.71
CA ASN A 131 -17.55 -17.03 -11.85
C ASN A 131 -16.82 -16.88 -10.49
N PRO A 132 -17.50 -17.00 -9.33
CA PRO A 132 -16.90 -16.82 -8.02
C PRO A 132 -15.66 -17.70 -7.75
N LEU A 133 -15.74 -18.99 -8.09
CA LEU A 133 -14.63 -19.93 -7.88
C LEU A 133 -13.45 -19.60 -8.81
N ALA A 134 -13.74 -19.23 -10.06
CA ALA A 134 -12.71 -18.79 -10.99
C ALA A 134 -12.02 -17.49 -10.55
N LEU A 135 -12.77 -16.53 -9.99
CA LEU A 135 -12.23 -15.29 -9.45
C LEU A 135 -11.32 -15.55 -8.24
N LEU A 136 -11.81 -16.36 -7.29
CA LEU A 136 -11.03 -16.78 -6.12
C LEU A 136 -9.72 -17.48 -6.54
N GLY A 137 -9.82 -18.44 -7.47
CA GLY A 137 -8.66 -19.15 -8.00
C GLY A 137 -7.65 -18.20 -8.64
N ARG A 138 -8.12 -17.30 -9.52
CA ARG A 138 -7.27 -16.33 -10.22
C ARG A 138 -6.55 -15.39 -9.26
N LEU A 139 -7.24 -14.82 -8.27
CA LEU A 139 -6.61 -13.94 -7.29
C LEU A 139 -5.57 -14.67 -6.46
N ASN A 140 -5.84 -15.90 -6.01
CA ASN A 140 -4.84 -16.69 -5.28
C ASN A 140 -3.64 -17.09 -6.15
N THR A 141 -3.86 -17.43 -7.43
CA THR A 141 -2.75 -17.64 -8.37
C THR A 141 -1.91 -16.38 -8.53
N PHE A 142 -2.52 -15.21 -8.62
CA PHE A 142 -1.79 -13.94 -8.69
C PHE A 142 -1.01 -13.64 -7.41
N LYS A 143 -1.62 -13.84 -6.23
CA LYS A 143 -0.90 -13.71 -4.95
C LYS A 143 0.35 -14.60 -4.91
N ALA A 144 0.22 -15.86 -5.30
CA ALA A 144 1.33 -16.81 -5.35
C ALA A 144 2.40 -16.44 -6.40
N LYS A 145 1.98 -15.93 -7.57
CA LYS A 145 2.87 -15.58 -8.68
C LYS A 145 3.65 -14.28 -8.44
N TYR A 146 3.03 -13.30 -7.78
CA TYR A 146 3.54 -11.93 -7.67
C TYR A 146 3.86 -11.49 -6.23
N GLY A 147 3.59 -12.32 -5.22
CA GLY A 147 4.04 -12.07 -3.85
C GLY A 147 3.33 -10.92 -3.13
N PHE A 148 2.03 -10.75 -3.35
CA PHE A 148 1.25 -9.68 -2.71
C PHE A 148 0.09 -10.20 -1.86
N GLU A 149 -0.42 -9.32 -1.01
CA GLU A 149 -1.57 -9.57 -0.14
C GLU A 149 -2.79 -8.76 -0.59
N ILE A 150 -3.99 -9.26 -0.28
CA ILE A 150 -5.25 -8.52 -0.45
C ILE A 150 -5.86 -8.32 0.93
N VAL A 151 -6.16 -7.07 1.28
CA VAL A 151 -6.82 -6.72 2.54
C VAL A 151 -8.19 -6.13 2.24
N TYR A 152 -9.22 -6.74 2.81
CA TYR A 152 -10.59 -6.25 2.77
C TYR A 152 -10.88 -5.48 4.05
N LEU A 153 -11.25 -4.21 3.94
CA LEU A 153 -11.59 -3.40 5.11
C LEU A 153 -12.67 -2.37 4.82
N ASP A 154 -13.33 -1.91 5.88
CA ASP A 154 -14.21 -0.74 5.81
C ASP A 154 -13.37 0.49 5.45
N LYS A 155 -13.82 1.24 4.44
CA LYS A 155 -13.23 2.48 3.92
C LYS A 155 -12.73 3.41 5.03
N LYS A 156 -13.46 3.57 6.14
CA LYS A 156 -13.08 4.48 7.22
C LYS A 156 -11.76 4.12 7.91
N PHE A 157 -11.28 2.88 7.76
CA PHE A 157 -10.04 2.40 8.35
C PHE A 157 -8.82 2.49 7.41
N SER A 158 -9.00 2.81 6.13
CA SER A 158 -7.89 2.82 5.15
C SER A 158 -6.74 3.75 5.55
N GLY A 159 -7.04 4.96 6.02
CA GLY A 159 -5.99 5.90 6.44
C GLY A 159 -5.17 5.36 7.63
N ASN A 160 -5.85 4.73 8.60
CA ASN A 160 -5.19 4.09 9.73
C ASN A 160 -4.29 2.93 9.28
N TRP A 161 -4.84 2.05 8.44
CA TRP A 161 -4.14 0.87 7.97
C TRP A 161 -2.90 1.25 7.16
N ILE A 162 -3.03 2.15 6.18
CA ILE A 162 -1.92 2.59 5.30
C ILE A 162 -0.78 3.18 6.15
N TYR A 163 -1.09 4.10 7.07
CA TYR A 163 -0.06 4.70 7.90
C TYR A 163 0.66 3.67 8.77
N HIS A 164 -0.07 2.80 9.47
CA HIS A 164 0.57 1.84 10.38
C HIS A 164 1.30 0.72 9.63
N HIS A 165 0.81 0.32 8.46
CA HIS A 165 1.49 -0.64 7.60
C HIS A 165 2.91 -0.15 7.26
N PHE A 166 3.02 1.08 6.76
CA PHE A 166 4.33 1.68 6.45
C PHE A 166 5.14 2.03 7.69
N TYR A 167 4.50 2.54 8.76
CA TYR A 167 5.19 2.87 10.01
C TYR A 167 5.90 1.67 10.62
N TYR A 168 5.23 0.53 10.72
CA TYR A 168 5.83 -0.66 11.34
C TYR A 168 6.87 -1.32 10.43
N GLN A 169 6.71 -1.21 9.11
CA GLN A 169 7.72 -1.62 8.16
C GLN A 169 9.00 -0.77 8.28
N ALA A 170 8.86 0.57 8.29
CA ALA A 170 9.95 1.51 8.52
C ALA A 170 10.67 1.22 9.84
N LYS A 171 9.90 1.01 10.92
CA LYS A 171 10.42 0.69 12.25
C LYS A 171 11.23 -0.59 12.24
N TYR A 172 10.76 -1.62 11.54
CA TYR A 172 11.49 -2.87 11.39
C TYR A 172 12.84 -2.64 10.71
N TYR A 173 12.87 -1.98 9.56
CA TYR A 173 14.12 -1.70 8.84
C TYR A 173 15.10 -0.86 9.65
N LEU A 174 14.61 0.13 10.43
CA LEU A 174 15.45 0.96 11.30
C LEU A 174 16.06 0.16 12.44
N LYS A 175 15.34 -0.84 12.97
CA LYS A 175 15.83 -1.73 14.03
C LYS A 175 16.82 -2.78 13.53
N THR A 176 16.61 -3.29 12.33
CA THR A 176 17.45 -4.36 11.76
C THR A 176 18.63 -3.82 10.95
N GLY A 177 18.66 -2.51 10.67
CA GLY A 177 19.73 -1.87 9.92
C GLY A 177 19.71 -2.25 8.43
N ILE A 178 18.52 -2.50 7.86
CA ILE A 178 18.33 -2.80 6.43
C ILE A 178 18.29 -1.48 5.64
N PHE A 179 19.32 -0.65 5.82
CA PHE A 179 19.56 0.61 5.10
C PHE A 179 20.98 0.64 4.55
#